data_AF-A0A9D6G299-F1
#
_entry.id   AF-A0A9D6G299-F1
#
_cell.length_a   1.000
_cell.length_b   1.000
_cell.length_c   1.000
_cell.angle_alpha   90.00
_cell.angle_beta   90.00
_cell.angle_gamma   90.00
#
_symmetry.space_group_name_H-M   'P 1'
#
loop_
_entity.id
_entity.type
_entity.pdbx_description
1 polymer ?
#
loop_
_entity_poly.entity_id
_entity_poly.type
_entity_poly.pdbx_seq_one_letter_code
_entity_poly.pdbx_strand_id
1 'polypeptide(L)' 'MIREIDRANSRVKLDHGPMPSIGMPGMTMTFKVKNPALLDRVKQGEEVNFEIERSGLGWFITNIDRNKRSTL' A
#
# COMPACT_ATOMS: atom_id res chain seq x y z
N MET A 1 6.59 2.35 -2.33
CA MET A 1 6.71 3.82 -2.15
C MET A 1 5.33 4.45 -2.19
N ILE A 2 4.98 5.28 -1.21
CA ILE A 2 3.72 6.04 -1.18
C ILE A 2 3.81 7.19 -2.18
N ARG A 3 2.98 7.15 -3.22
CA ARG A 3 2.87 8.23 -4.22
C ARG A 3 1.80 9.25 -3.85
N GLU A 4 0.70 8.81 -3.23
CA GLU A 4 -0.44 9.65 -2.87
C GLU A 4 -1.29 8.97 -1.78
N ILE A 5 -1.91 9.77 -0.90
CA ILE A 5 -2.86 9.29 0.11
C ILE A 5 -4.19 10.03 -0.08
N ASP A 6 -5.24 9.29 -0.42
CA ASP A 6 -6.61 9.78 -0.55
C ASP A 6 -7.43 9.28 0.64
N ARG A 7 -7.45 10.09 1.71
CA ARG A 7 -8.20 9.77 2.94
C ARG A 7 -9.71 9.81 2.71
N ALA A 8 -10.19 10.70 1.83
CA ALA A 8 -11.61 10.85 1.56
C ALA A 8 -12.22 9.56 0.99
N ASN A 9 -11.47 8.86 0.13
CA ASN A 9 -11.92 7.61 -0.48
C ASN A 9 -11.28 6.35 0.13
N SER A 10 -10.52 6.49 1.22
CA SER A 10 -9.81 5.37 1.88
C SER A 10 -8.90 4.60 0.91
N ARG A 11 -8.05 5.34 0.19
CA ARG A 11 -7.16 4.80 -0.84
C ARG A 11 -5.73 5.32 -0.71
N VAL A 12 -4.80 4.54 -1.22
CA VAL A 12 -3.39 4.90 -1.32
C VAL A 12 -2.85 4.50 -2.67
N LYS A 13 -2.09 5.40 -3.31
CA LYS A 13 -1.36 5.11 -4.54
C LYS A 13 0.05 4.67 -4.19
N LEU A 14 0.40 3.45 -4.58
CA LEU A 14 1.70 2.85 -4.33
C LEU A 14 2.43 2.64 -5.64
N ASP A 15 3.69 3.04 -5.68
CA ASP A 15 4.67 2.49 -6.61
C ASP A 15 5.34 1.30 -5.91
N HIS A 16 5.00 0.09 -6.35
CA HIS A 16 5.39 -1.15 -5.71
C HIS A 16 6.24 -2.02 -6.64
N GLY A 17 7.12 -2.82 -6.04
CA GLY A 17 7.87 -3.86 -6.76
C GLY A 17 6.96 -5.03 -7.19
N PRO A 18 7.50 -5.98 -7.96
CA PRO A 18 6.75 -7.15 -8.40
C PRO A 18 6.29 -8.01 -7.20
N MET A 19 5.10 -8.61 -7.33
CA MET A 19 4.56 -9.61 -6.40
C MET A 19 4.32 -10.93 -7.14
N PRO A 20 5.36 -11.78 -7.26
CA PRO A 20 5.30 -13.00 -8.08
C PRO A 20 4.22 -13.98 -7.65
N SER A 21 3.96 -14.10 -6.34
CA SER A 21 2.98 -15.02 -5.77
C SER A 21 1.56 -14.83 -6.29
N ILE A 22 1.25 -13.64 -6.80
CA ILE A 22 -0.05 -13.32 -7.42
C ILE A 22 0.08 -12.84 -8.87
N GLY A 23 1.27 -13.01 -9.48
CA GLY A 23 1.54 -12.66 -10.87
C GLY A 23 1.46 -11.16 -11.17
N MET A 24 1.62 -10.28 -10.17
CA MET A 24 1.47 -8.85 -10.35
C MET A 24 2.85 -8.20 -10.62
N PRO A 25 3.08 -7.54 -11.77
CA PRO A 25 4.34 -6.88 -12.05
C PRO A 25 4.54 -5.66 -11.15
N GLY A 26 5.78 -5.15 -11.09
CA GLY A 26 6.03 -3.86 -10.45
C GLY A 26 5.35 -2.75 -11.22
N MET A 27 4.56 -1.92 -10.53
CA MET A 27 3.82 -0.83 -11.15
C MET A 27 3.36 0.21 -10.11
N THR A 28 2.84 1.33 -10.62
CA THR A 28 2.13 2.30 -9.81
C THR A 28 0.62 2.04 -9.85
N MET A 29 0.03 1.65 -8.72
CA MET A 29 -1.38 1.26 -8.62
C MET A 29 -2.04 1.87 -7.37
N THR A 30 -3.35 2.16 -7.47
CA THR A 30 -4.15 2.63 -6.34
C THR A 30 -4.86 1.46 -5.68
N PHE A 31 -4.60 1.27 -4.39
CA PHE A 31 -5.26 0.26 -3.56
C PHE A 31 -6.27 0.91 -2.62
N LYS A 32 -7.38 0.23 -2.37
CA LYS A 32 -8.27 0.55 -1.24
C LYS A 32 -7.68 -0.03 0.04
N VAL A 33 -7.83 0.65 1.16
CA VAL A 33 -7.49 0.08 2.47
C VAL A 33 -8.73 -0.53 3.12
N LYS A 34 -8.58 -1.66 3.82
CA LYS A 34 -9.68 -2.32 4.52
C LYS A 34 -10.11 -1.55 5.77
N ASN A 35 -9.18 -0.85 6.42
CA ASN A 35 -9.44 0.06 7.53
C ASN A 35 -8.81 1.44 7.21
N PRO A 36 -9.60 2.54 7.15
CA PRO A 36 -9.10 3.88 6.86
C PRO A 36 -7.98 4.35 7.79
N ALA A 37 -7.98 3.93 9.05
CA ALA A 37 -6.96 4.31 10.04
C ALA A 37 -5.55 3.80 9.70
N LEU A 38 -5.43 2.86 8.75
CA LEU A 38 -4.13 2.43 8.22
C LEU A 38 -3.38 3.58 7.52
N LEU A 39 -4.10 4.55 6.95
CA LEU A 39 -3.51 5.69 6.24
C LEU A 39 -2.82 6.69 7.17
N ASP A 40 -3.07 6.61 8.48
CA ASP A 40 -2.45 7.50 9.46
C ASP A 40 -1.06 7.02 9.90
N ARG A 41 -0.69 5.79 9.52
CA ARG A 41 0.61 5.19 9.84
C ARG A 41 1.73 5.58 8.88
N VAL A 42 1.37 6.22 7.77
CA VAL A 42 2.27 6.48 6.65
C VAL A 42 2.05 7.87 6.07
N LYS A 43 3.06 8.39 5.38
CA LYS A 43 2.98 9.66 4.63
C LYS A 43 3.49 9.51 3.21
N GLN A 44 3.14 10.47 2.37
CA GLN A 44 3.64 10.55 1.01
C GLN A 44 5.18 10.59 0.99
N GLY A 45 5.78 9.87 0.04
CA GLY A 45 7.23 9.75 -0.08
C GLY A 45 7.86 8.68 0.81
N GLU A 46 7.09 7.96 1.63
CA GLU A 46 7.63 6.85 2.42
C GLU A 46 7.69 5.55 1.62
N GLU A 47 8.77 4.82 1.82
CA GLU A 47 8.78 3.39 1.55
C GLU A 47 8.05 2.65 2.65
N VAL A 48 7.27 1.65 2.25
CA VAL A 48 6.35 0.93 3.12
C VAL A 48 6.41 -0.55 2.81
N ASN A 49 6.19 -1.36 3.85
CA ASN A 49 5.78 -2.74 3.70
C ASN A 49 4.26 -2.78 3.83
N PHE A 50 3.63 -3.66 3.07
CA PHE A 50 2.17 -3.78 3.08
C PHE A 50 1.73 -5.19 2.73
N GLU A 51 0.53 -5.52 3.19
CA GLU A 51 -0.14 -6.79 2.90
C GLU A 51 -1.40 -6.51 2.10
N ILE A 52 -1.73 -7.42 1.19
CA ILE A 52 -2.95 -7.35 0.38
C ILE A 52 -3.76 -8.63 0.47
N GLU A 53 -5.07 -8.47 0.40
CA GLU A 53 -6.05 -9.55 0.36
C GLU A 53 -6.96 -9.34 -0.86
N ARG A 54 -7.32 -10.43 -1.55
CA ARG A 54 -8.30 -10.39 -2.64
C ARG A 54 -9.70 -10.56 -2.07
N SER A 55 -10.59 -9.64 -2.42
CA SER A 55 -12.04 -9.82 -2.26
C SER A 55 -12.72 -9.87 -3.63
N GLY A 56 -14.04 -10.11 -3.65
CA GLY A 56 -14.83 -10.01 -4.87
C GLY A 56 -14.76 -8.64 -5.55
N LEU A 57 -14.34 -7.59 -4.84
CA LEU A 57 -14.24 -6.21 -5.33
C LEU A 57 -12.81 -5.81 -5.75
N GLY A 58 -11.84 -6.73 -5.69
CA GLY A 58 -10.43 -6.49 -6.01
C GLY A 58 -9.49 -6.63 -4.82
N TRP A 59 -8.29 -6.07 -4.95
CA TRP A 59 -7.24 -6.12 -3.93
C TRP A 59 -7.37 -4.99 -2.90
N PHE A 60 -7.27 -5.35 -1.63
CA PHE A 60 -7.34 -4.43 -0.50
C PHE A 60 -6.09 -4.54 0.35
N ILE A 61 -5.57 -3.40 0.80
CA ILE A 61 -4.51 -3.35 1.80
C ILE A 61 -5.12 -3.67 3.17
N THR A 62 -4.60 -4.69 3.82
CA THR A 62 -5.00 -5.15 5.16
C THR A 62 -4.05 -4.64 6.25
N ASN A 63 -2.79 -4.44 5.90
CA ASN A 63 -1.79 -3.83 6.76
C ASN A 63 -0.80 -2.98 5.94
N ILE A 64 -0.31 -1.90 6.54
CA ILE A 64 0.68 -1.02 5.93
C ILE A 64 1.47 -0.31 7.01
N ASP A 65 2.79 -0.34 6.90
CA ASP A 65 3.70 0.27 7.84
C ASP A 65 4.93 0.83 7.12
N ARG A 66 5.49 1.92 7.65
CA ARG A 66 6.74 2.49 7.13
C ARG A 66 7.84 1.44 7.16
N ASN A 67 8.54 1.27 6.05
CA ASN A 67 9.76 0.48 6.00
C ASN A 67 10.85 1.26 6.74
N LYS A 68 11.10 0.91 8.00
CA LYS A 68 12.22 1.44 8.77
C LYS A 68 13.47 0.73 8.27
N ARG A 69 14.11 1.24 7.23
CA ARG A 69 15.51 0.88 6.97
C ARG A 69 16.32 1.39 8.17
N SER A 70 16.89 0.47 8.94
CA SER A 70 17.90 0.80 9.95
C SER A 70 19.13 1.31 9.23
N THR A 71 19.36 2.61 9.23
CA THR A 71 20.69 3.17 8.98
C THR A 71 21.53 2.84 10.21
N LEU A 72 22.40 1.83 10.07
CA LEU A 72 23.61 1.72 10.88
C LEU A 72 24.57 2.85 10.48
#